data_AF-A0A498JLE8-F1
#
_entry.id   AF-A0A498JLE8-F1
#
_cell.length_a   1.000
_cell.length_b   1.000
_cell.length_c   1.000
_cell.angle_alpha   90.00
_cell.angle_beta   90.00
_cell.angle_gamma   90.00
#
_symmetry.space_group_name_H-M   'P 1'
#
loop_
_entity.id
_entity.type
_entity.pdbx_description
1 polymer ?
#
loop_
_entity_poly.entity_id
_entity_poly.type
_entity_poly.pdbx_seq_one_letter_code
_entity_poly.pdbx_strand_id
1 'polypeptide(L)' 'MQQLLEVAPAALRGRTSSSKGPLRVVECLTDIARVGVACSVATPRERKDMSNVVAELSLIRDVLTGTRMTRENL' A
#
# COMPACT_ATOMS: atom_id res chain seq x y z
N MET A 1 -15.09 1.28 17.23
CA MET A 1 -14.90 1.47 15.79
C MET A 1 -14.09 0.26 15.30
N GLN A 2 -14.68 -0.91 15.01
CA GLN A 2 -15.12 -1.27 13.65
C GLN A 2 -14.07 -1.10 12.54
N GLN A 3 -12.79 -0.92 12.87
CA GLN A 3 -11.73 -0.60 11.91
C GLN A 3 -11.45 -1.80 11.00
N LEU A 4 -12.09 -1.82 9.83
CA LEU A 4 -11.74 -2.49 8.57
C LEU A 4 -12.96 -3.18 7.90
N LEU A 5 -14.06 -2.45 7.63
CA LEU A 5 -15.07 -2.95 6.68
C LEU A 5 -15.01 -2.26 5.30
N GLU A 6 -14.29 -1.16 5.12
CA GLU A 6 -14.35 -0.39 3.86
C GLU A 6 -12.97 -0.08 3.27
N VAL A 7 -12.07 -1.08 3.18
CA VAL A 7 -10.99 -1.00 2.18
C VAL A 7 -11.29 -2.03 1.09
N ALA A 8 -12.48 -1.91 0.49
CA ALA A 8 -12.80 -2.62 -0.73
C ALA A 8 -12.19 -1.82 -1.89
N PRO A 9 -11.17 -2.32 -2.61
CA PRO A 9 -10.84 -1.74 -3.89
C PRO A 9 -11.98 -2.15 -4.82
N ALA A 10 -12.89 -1.22 -5.10
CA ALA A 10 -13.84 -1.41 -6.18
C ALA A 10 -13.02 -1.74 -7.43
N ALA A 11 -13.23 -2.94 -7.97
CA ALA A 11 -12.49 -3.51 -9.07
C ALA A 11 -12.36 -2.53 -10.24
N LEU A 12 -11.23 -1.82 -10.34
CA LEU A 12 -10.90 -1.11 -11.56
C LEU A 12 -10.21 -2.08 -12.50
N ARG A 13 -11.04 -2.87 -13.20
CA ARG A 13 -10.62 -3.71 -14.31
C ARG A 13 -10.17 -2.81 -15.47
N GLY A 14 -8.92 -2.37 -15.42
CA GLY A 14 -8.29 -1.49 -16.42
C GLY A 14 -7.07 -2.17 -17.05
N ARG A 15 -7.24 -2.60 -18.30
CA ARG A 15 -6.25 -3.25 -19.17
C ARG A 15 -4.93 -2.47 -19.24
N THR A 16 -3.83 -3.21 -19.33
CA THR A 16 -2.45 -2.72 -19.37
C THR A 16 -2.12 -1.97 -20.67
N SER A 17 -1.69 -0.70 -20.57
CA SER A 17 -0.82 -0.05 -21.57
C SER A 17 -0.11 1.20 -21.01
N SER A 18 1.16 0.99 -20.65
CA SER A 18 2.33 1.88 -20.77
C SER A 18 2.35 3.37 -20.33
N SER A 19 1.33 3.95 -19.69
CA SER A 19 1.46 5.27 -19.06
C SER A 19 0.51 5.42 -17.87
N LYS A 20 0.87 4.81 -16.73
CA LYS A 20 0.02 4.69 -15.52
C LYS A 20 0.50 5.62 -14.40
N GLY A 21 0.33 6.93 -14.53
CA GLY A 21 0.58 7.87 -13.43
C GLY A 21 -0.48 7.77 -12.31
N PRO A 22 -1.77 8.02 -12.61
CA PRO A 22 -2.82 8.10 -11.58
C PRO A 22 -3.16 6.77 -10.91
N LEU A 23 -3.14 5.65 -11.67
CA LEU A 23 -3.45 4.32 -11.15
C LEU A 23 -2.44 3.85 -10.10
N ARG A 24 -1.15 4.15 -10.31
CA ARG A 24 -0.10 3.83 -9.33
C ARG A 24 -0.23 4.62 -8.03
N VAL A 25 -0.70 5.86 -8.10
CA VAL A 25 -0.95 6.67 -6.90
C VAL A 25 -2.07 6.06 -6.06
N VAL A 26 -3.18 5.63 -6.68
CA VAL A 26 -4.30 4.98 -5.96
C VAL A 26 -3.88 3.67 -5.29
N GLU A 27 -3.10 2.84 -5.99
CA GLU A 27 -2.53 1.59 -5.43
C GLU A 27 -1.66 1.89 -4.21
N CYS A 28 -0.74 2.86 -4.32
CA CYS A 28 0.14 3.24 -3.22
C CYS A 28 -0.61 3.84 -2.03
N LEU A 29 -1.66 4.64 -2.26
CA LEU A 29 -2.52 5.15 -1.20
C LEU A 29 -3.29 4.03 -0.49
N THR A 30 -3.73 3.03 -1.25
CA THR A 30 -4.36 1.83 -0.71
C THR A 30 -3.39 1.07 0.21
N ASP A 31 -2.14 0.87 -0.23
CA ASP A 31 -1.12 0.22 0.58
C ASP A 31 -0.77 1.03 1.85
N ILE A 32 -0.63 2.36 1.74
CA ILE A 32 -0.43 3.25 2.89
C ILE A 32 -1.58 3.10 3.90
N ALA A 33 -2.83 3.07 3.43
CA ALA A 33 -3.98 2.88 4.30
C ALA A 33 -3.93 1.52 5.02
N ARG A 34 -3.52 0.45 4.33
CA ARG A 34 -3.37 -0.89 4.93
C ARG A 34 -2.28 -0.91 6.01
N VAL A 35 -1.14 -0.24 5.78
CA VAL A 35 -0.10 -0.05 6.80
C VAL A 35 -0.65 0.74 8.00
N GLY A 36 -1.39 1.82 7.74
CA GLY A 36 -2.01 2.65 8.79
C GLY A 36 -3.00 1.88 9.66
N VAL A 37 -3.84 1.02 9.06
CA VAL A 37 -4.73 0.12 9.81
C VAL A 37 -3.94 -0.84 10.68
N ALA A 38 -2.89 -1.48 10.15
CA ALA A 38 -2.05 -2.40 10.92
C ALA A 38 -1.29 -1.71 12.08
N CYS A 39 -1.05 -0.40 12.00
CA CYS A 39 -0.48 0.40 13.09
C CYS A 39 -1.53 0.83 14.12
N SER A 40 -2.81 0.89 13.74
CA SER A 40 -3.90 1.40 14.58
C SER A 40 -4.57 0.34 15.46
N VAL A 41 -4.05 -0.89 15.45
CA VAL A 41 -4.54 -1.98 16.30
C VAL A 41 -4.44 -1.57 17.78
N ALA A 42 -5.50 -1.79 18.55
CA ALA A 42 -5.61 -1.29 19.92
C ALA A 42 -4.52 -1.86 20.86
N THR A 43 -4.17 -3.11 20.65
CA THR A 43 -3.21 -3.93 21.40
C THR A 43 -1.78 -3.71 20.87
N PRO A 44 -0.86 -3.12 21.64
CA PRO A 44 0.50 -2.85 21.15
C PRO A 44 1.26 -4.09 20.67
N ARG A 45 0.98 -5.25 21.27
CA ARG A 45 1.62 -6.54 20.91
C ARG A 45 1.16 -7.11 19.57
N GLU A 46 -0.02 -6.70 19.09
CA GLU A 46 -0.57 -7.18 17.82
C GLU A 46 -0.34 -6.18 16.68
N ARG A 47 0.18 -4.99 17.00
CA ARG A 47 0.63 -4.05 15.97
C ARG A 47 1.79 -4.67 15.22
N LYS A 48 1.84 -4.35 13.94
CA LYS A 48 2.95 -4.71 13.07
C LYS A 48 4.26 -4.17 13.64
N ASP A 49 5.32 -4.97 13.52
CA ASP A 49 6.67 -4.54 13.90
C ASP A 49 7.07 -3.26 13.15
N MET A 50 7.65 -2.29 13.86
CA MET A 50 7.95 -0.97 13.28
C MET A 50 9.04 -1.03 12.21
N SER A 51 9.96 -2.00 12.26
CA SER A 51 10.94 -2.18 11.17
C SER A 51 10.25 -2.64 9.88
N ASN A 52 9.22 -3.50 9.99
CA ASN A 52 8.39 -3.90 8.85
C ASN A 52 7.57 -2.73 8.30
N VAL A 53 7.03 -1.88 9.18
CA VAL A 53 6.32 -0.65 8.78
C VAL A 53 7.24 0.27 7.97
N VAL A 54 8.47 0.51 8.44
CA VAL A 54 9.46 1.33 7.73
C VAL A 54 9.85 0.72 6.39
N ALA A 55 10.04 -0.60 6.33
CA ALA A 55 10.36 -1.30 5.10
C ALA A 55 9.23 -1.15 4.05
N GLU A 56 7.98 -1.33 4.45
CA GLU A 56 6.82 -1.20 3.55
C GLU A 56 6.62 0.22 3.06
N LEU A 57 6.67 1.21 3.96
CA LEU A 57 6.54 2.62 3.58
C LEU A 57 7.68 3.07 2.65
N SER A 58 8.89 2.55 2.85
CA SER A 58 10.03 2.84 1.96
C SER A 58 9.80 2.27 0.56
N LEU A 59 9.28 1.05 0.44
CA LEU A 59 8.92 0.46 -0.85
C LEU A 59 7.81 1.24 -1.55
N ILE A 60 6.75 1.62 -0.83
CA ILE A 60 5.65 2.41 -1.40
C ILE A 60 6.16 3.76 -1.89
N ARG A 61 7.01 4.44 -1.12
CA ARG A 61 7.66 5.69 -1.54
C ARG A 61 8.48 5.48 -2.81
N ASP A 62 9.27 4.41 -2.88
CA ASP A 62 10.13 4.17 -4.04
C ASP A 62 9.32 3.89 -5.32
N VAL A 63 8.16 3.23 -5.20
CA VAL A 63 7.20 3.04 -6.29
C VAL A 63 6.51 4.34 -6.68
N LEU A 64 6.05 5.13 -5.70
CA LEU A 64 5.40 6.44 -5.92
C LEU A 64 6.32 7.43 -6.64
N THR A 65 7.59 7.48 -6.21
CA THR A 65 8.60 8.39 -6.74
C THR A 65 9.28 7.86 -7.99
N GLY A 66 9.01 6.61 -8.38
CA GLY A 66 9.61 5.96 -9.54
C GLY A 66 11.11 5.68 -9.37
N THR A 67 11.63 5.70 -8.15
CA THR A 67 13.04 5.40 -7.84
C THR A 67 13.33 3.90 -7.83
N ARG A 68 12.32 3.05 -7.59
CA ARG A 68 12.36 1.63 -7.90
C ARG A 68 11.45 1.31 -9.08
N MET A 69 12.04 0.78 -10.15
CA MET A 69 11.29 -0.03 -11.12
C MET A 69 10.86 -1.30 -10.41
N THR A 70 9.56 -1.47 -10.18
CA THR A 70 8.99 -2.74 -9.70
C THR A 70 9.42 -3.84 -10.68
N ARG A 71 10.38 -4.68 -10.29
CA ARG A 71 10.62 -5.94 -11.00
C ARG A 71 9.50 -6.88 -10.60
N GLU A 72 8.35 -6.71 -11.24
CA GLU A 72 7.33 -7.73 -11.25
C GLU A 72 7.93 -8.92 -12.01
N ASN A 73 8.05 -10.07 -11.32
CA ASN A 73 8.58 -11.37 -11.75
C ASN A 73 10.10 -11.61 -11.52
N LEU A 74 10.42 -12.24 -10.38
CA LEU A 74 11.26 -13.44 -10.36
C LEU A 74 10.64 -14.47 -9.41
#